data_AF-A0A2E0FDB2-F1
#
_entry.id   AF-A0A2E0FDB2-F1
#
_cell.length_a   1.000
_cell.length_b   1.000
_cell.length_c   1.000
_cell.angle_alpha   90.00
_cell.angle_beta   90.00
_cell.angle_gamma   90.00
#
_symmetry.space_group_name_H-M   'P 1'
#
loop_
_entity.id
_entity.type
_entity.pdbx_description
1 polymer ?
#
loop_
_entity_poly.entity_id
_entity_poly.type
_entity_poly.pdbx_seq_one_letter_code
_entity_poly.pdbx_strand_id
1 'polypeptide(L)'
;MEQDLQPINGAEKFGKNQFVGFNWEPKIPIKCDNCGCETHLVAAFHGNGNNRWFCSRECHNQIKKAGKRSNRDYNMLRVLRELGWRTTPKKKGRWMYAHEIAKTMELFNFKCNSSSAAQVMRLYAKRGIVEIKYDDGGAYPLQSYRLKPSIRSIPLAKLVRDYY
;
A
#
# COMPACT_ATOMS: atom_id res chain seq x y z
N MET A 1 -9.85 26.41 -34.88
CA MET A 1 -10.31 27.20 -33.71
C MET A 1 -9.36 26.91 -32.57
N GLU A 2 -8.21 27.58 -32.57
CA GLU A 2 -7.34 27.69 -31.41
C GLU A 2 -7.80 28.96 -30.69
N GLN A 3 -8.68 28.81 -29.70
CA GLN A 3 -9.15 29.92 -28.89
C GLN A 3 -8.46 29.87 -27.52
N ASP A 4 -7.72 30.94 -27.26
CA ASP A 4 -7.51 31.59 -25.96
C ASP A 4 -6.86 30.77 -24.84
N LEU A 5 -5.58 30.47 -24.99
CA LEU A 5 -4.69 30.27 -23.84
C LEU A 5 -3.84 31.52 -23.66
N GLN A 6 -4.12 32.30 -22.61
CA GLN A 6 -3.30 33.46 -22.26
C GLN A 6 -1.98 33.01 -21.61
N PRO A 7 -0.84 33.57 -22.05
CA PRO A 7 0.46 33.26 -21.46
C PRO A 7 0.57 33.83 -20.04
N ILE A 8 1.03 33.00 -19.11
CA ILE A 8 1.25 33.41 -17.73
C ILE A 8 2.62 34.11 -17.66
N ASN A 9 2.60 35.44 -17.59
CA ASN A 9 3.75 36.30 -17.26
C ASN A 9 4.95 36.34 -18.24
N GLY A 10 4.80 35.93 -19.51
CA GLY A 10 5.81 36.20 -20.54
C GLY A 10 7.21 35.62 -20.29
N ALA A 11 7.35 34.68 -19.35
CA ALA A 11 8.63 34.11 -18.91
C ALA A 11 8.96 32.75 -19.57
N GLU A 12 8.21 32.36 -20.59
CA GLU A 12 8.43 31.10 -21.30
C GLU A 12 9.58 31.26 -22.30
N LYS A 13 10.82 31.04 -21.82
CA LYS A 13 11.97 30.87 -22.71
C LYS A 13 11.86 29.52 -23.42
N PHE A 14 11.85 29.57 -24.76
CA PHE A 14 11.77 28.41 -25.64
C PHE A 14 12.77 27.32 -25.26
N GLY A 15 12.25 26.23 -24.70
CA GLY A 15 12.97 25.02 -24.36
C GLY A 15 11.98 23.96 -23.87
N LYS A 16 12.17 22.69 -24.26
CA LYS A 16 11.21 21.58 -24.09
C LYS A 16 10.77 21.26 -22.64
N ASN A 17 11.28 21.97 -21.62
CA ASN A 17 11.16 21.60 -20.20
C ASN A 17 10.71 22.74 -19.25
N GLN A 18 10.09 23.83 -19.73
CA GLN A 18 9.71 24.94 -18.85
C GLN A 18 8.28 25.42 -19.07
N PHE A 19 7.31 24.67 -18.56
CA PHE A 19 5.98 25.21 -18.23
C PHE A 19 5.82 25.20 -16.71
N VAL A 20 6.16 26.31 -16.07
CA VAL A 20 5.86 26.54 -14.64
C VAL A 20 4.39 26.94 -14.56
N GLY A 21 3.50 25.96 -14.72
CA GLY A 21 2.05 26.22 -14.78
C GLY A 21 1.21 24.99 -15.05
N PHE A 22 1.79 23.93 -15.62
CA PHE A 22 1.10 22.66 -15.88
C PHE A 22 0.98 21.76 -14.62
N ASN A 23 0.65 22.36 -13.48
CA ASN A 23 0.42 21.68 -12.20
C ASN A 23 -1.09 21.75 -11.84
N TRP A 24 -1.94 21.57 -12.85
CA TRP A 24 -3.41 21.72 -12.75
C TRP A 24 -4.11 20.50 -12.14
N GLU A 25 -3.41 19.37 -12.01
CA GLU A 25 -3.99 18.18 -11.41
C GLU A 25 -4.14 18.34 -9.88
N PRO A 26 -5.26 17.89 -9.30
CA PRO A 26 -5.46 17.94 -7.86
C PRO A 26 -4.38 17.10 -7.17
N LYS A 27 -3.58 17.76 -6.31
CA LYS A 27 -2.58 17.08 -5.50
C LYS A 27 -3.29 16.16 -4.49
N ILE A 28 -3.24 14.86 -4.74
CA ILE A 28 -3.88 13.87 -3.85
C ILE A 28 -2.97 13.66 -2.63
N PRO A 29 -3.42 13.98 -1.41
CA PRO A 29 -2.64 13.73 -0.21
C PRO A 29 -2.61 12.22 0.09
N ILE A 30 -1.42 11.69 0.34
CA ILE A 30 -1.15 10.32 0.76
C ILE A 30 -0.29 10.33 2.03
N LYS A 31 -0.54 9.41 2.95
CA LYS A 31 0.30 9.23 4.14
C LYS A 31 1.38 8.20 3.84
N CYS A 32 2.62 8.53 4.16
CA CYS A 32 3.74 7.60 4.05
C CYS A 32 3.57 6.43 5.02
N ASP A 33 3.65 5.21 4.51
CA ASP A 33 3.45 3.99 5.31
C ASP A 33 4.60 3.70 6.29
N ASN A 34 5.69 4.46 6.21
CA ASN A 34 6.85 4.34 7.09
C ASN A 34 6.91 5.44 8.16
N CYS A 35 6.94 6.71 7.77
CA CYS A 35 7.05 7.83 8.70
C CYS A 35 5.70 8.47 9.08
N GLY A 36 4.62 8.18 8.37
CA GLY A 36 3.31 8.78 8.60
C GLY A 36 3.15 10.21 8.06
N CYS A 37 4.21 10.84 7.55
CA CYS A 37 4.12 12.18 6.97
C CYS A 37 3.19 12.21 5.76
N GLU A 38 2.45 13.30 5.62
CA GLU A 38 1.63 13.55 4.44
C GLU A 38 2.52 13.99 3.27
N THR A 39 2.32 13.36 2.13
CA THR A 39 2.98 13.65 0.86
C THR A 39 1.93 13.72 -0.22
N HIS A 40 2.24 14.37 -1.34
CA HIS A 40 1.31 14.47 -2.46
C HIS A 40 1.72 13.48 -3.54
N LEU A 41 0.74 12.81 -4.15
CA LEU A 41 0.98 12.08 -5.39
C LEU A 41 1.38 13.09 -6.47
N VAL A 42 2.56 12.92 -7.03
CA VAL A 42 3.04 13.69 -8.18
C VAL A 42 2.94 12.78 -9.40
N ALA A 43 2.30 13.25 -10.48
CA ALA A 43 2.27 12.54 -11.74
C ALA A 43 3.70 12.24 -12.19
N ALA A 44 3.92 11.01 -12.69
CA ALA A 44 5.25 10.42 -12.88
C ALA A 44 6.17 11.16 -13.89
N PHE A 45 5.71 12.25 -14.50
CA PHE A 45 6.49 13.09 -15.42
C PHE A 45 7.58 13.93 -14.74
N HIS A 46 7.44 14.21 -13.43
CA HIS A 46 8.44 14.97 -12.69
C HIS A 46 9.17 14.03 -11.73
N GLY A 47 10.33 13.55 -12.18
CA GLY A 47 11.13 12.50 -11.56
C GLY A 47 11.33 12.64 -10.05
N ASN A 48 11.00 11.55 -9.34
CA ASN A 48 11.45 11.08 -8.01
C ASN A 48 10.35 10.28 -7.27
N GLY A 49 9.10 10.31 -7.74
CA GLY A 49 7.94 9.74 -7.04
C GLY A 49 7.61 8.26 -7.32
N ASN A 50 8.57 7.38 -7.64
CA ASN A 50 8.24 6.01 -8.07
C ASN A 50 7.92 5.01 -6.94
N ASN A 51 7.51 5.47 -5.75
CA ASN A 51 7.03 4.63 -4.66
C ASN A 51 5.83 5.28 -3.96
N ARG A 52 4.64 5.18 -4.56
CA ARG A 52 3.37 5.85 -4.18
C ARG A 52 2.85 5.63 -2.75
N TRP A 53 3.57 4.88 -1.90
CA TRP A 53 3.23 4.59 -0.50
C TRP A 53 4.31 5.09 0.48
N PHE A 54 5.43 5.61 -0.03
CA PHE A 54 6.54 6.12 0.75
C PHE A 54 6.85 7.54 0.30
N CYS A 55 7.12 8.42 1.25
CA CYS A 55 7.51 9.80 0.95
C CYS A 55 8.85 9.88 0.19
N SER A 56 9.69 8.85 0.31
CA SER A 56 11.03 8.84 -0.28
C SER A 56 11.57 7.42 -0.48
N ARG A 57 12.66 7.31 -1.25
CA ARG A 57 13.41 6.06 -1.43
C ARG A 57 14.02 5.58 -0.11
N GLU A 58 14.44 6.49 0.78
CA GLU A 58 14.95 6.10 2.10
C GLU A 58 13.88 5.39 2.91
N CYS A 59 12.64 5.93 2.94
CA CYS A 59 11.53 5.30 3.66
C CYS A 59 11.21 3.89 3.13
N HIS A 60 11.23 3.70 1.81
CA HIS A 60 11.06 2.38 1.23
C HIS A 60 12.22 1.43 1.57
N ASN A 61 13.46 1.92 1.52
CA ASN A 61 14.65 1.13 1.82
C ASN A 61 14.72 0.70 3.29
N GLN A 62 14.19 1.49 4.23
CA GLN A 62 14.17 1.13 5.65
C GLN A 62 13.42 -0.18 5.91
N ILE A 63 12.35 -0.46 5.17
CA ILE A 63 11.66 -1.76 5.25
C ILE A 63 12.57 -2.87 4.78
N LYS A 64 13.17 -2.71 3.60
CA LYS A 64 14.07 -3.72 3.02
C LYS A 64 15.24 -4.04 3.94
N LYS A 65 15.72 -3.06 4.69
CA LYS A 65 16.79 -3.20 5.68
C LYS A 65 16.36 -3.88 6.98
N ALA A 66 15.08 -3.80 7.34
CA ALA A 66 14.60 -4.39 8.61
C ALA A 66 14.74 -5.92 8.61
N GLY A 67 14.48 -6.60 7.50
CA GLY A 67 14.70 -8.04 7.44
C GLY A 67 14.53 -8.64 6.07
N LYS A 68 15.06 -9.85 5.85
CA LYS A 68 14.99 -10.54 4.54
C LYS A 68 13.56 -10.75 4.04
N ARG A 69 12.58 -10.84 4.94
CA ARG A 69 11.16 -11.11 4.65
C ARG A 69 10.24 -9.91 4.93
N SER A 70 10.76 -8.81 5.49
CA SER A 70 9.96 -7.64 5.88
C SER A 70 9.17 -7.05 4.70
N ASN A 71 9.80 -6.90 3.53
CA ASN A 71 9.12 -6.35 2.37
C ASN A 71 7.97 -7.25 1.92
N ARG A 72 8.15 -8.58 1.98
CA ARG A 72 7.09 -9.52 1.64
C ARG A 72 5.94 -9.41 2.63
N ASP A 73 6.23 -9.41 3.92
CA ASP A 73 5.22 -9.33 4.98
C ASP A 73 4.44 -8.00 4.92
N TYR A 74 5.13 -6.88 4.66
CA TYR A 74 4.51 -5.58 4.39
C TYR A 74 3.52 -5.64 3.23
N ASN A 75 3.90 -6.24 2.11
CA ASN A 75 3.01 -6.35 0.96
C ASN A 75 1.79 -7.24 1.26
N MET A 76 1.93 -8.31 2.06
CA MET A 76 0.77 -9.12 2.49
C MET A 76 -0.21 -8.32 3.35
N LEU A 77 0.29 -7.53 4.30
CA LEU A 77 -0.56 -6.65 5.12
C LEU A 77 -1.22 -5.56 4.27
N ARG A 78 -0.52 -5.04 3.26
CA ARG A 78 -1.07 -4.07 2.30
C ARG A 78 -2.21 -4.68 1.48
N VAL A 79 -2.10 -5.94 1.05
CA VAL A 79 -3.19 -6.65 0.36
C VAL A 79 -4.44 -6.68 1.24
N LEU A 80 -4.29 -7.04 2.52
CA LEU A 80 -5.40 -7.01 3.47
C LEU A 80 -5.98 -5.61 3.68
N ARG A 81 -5.13 -4.56 3.72
CA ARG A 81 -5.58 -3.18 3.91
C ARG A 81 -6.38 -2.64 2.72
N GLU A 82 -5.92 -2.90 1.50
CA GLU A 82 -6.52 -2.32 0.29
C GLU A 82 -7.68 -3.16 -0.24
N LEU A 83 -7.46 -4.46 -0.47
CA LEU A 83 -8.46 -5.35 -1.07
C LEU A 83 -9.44 -5.90 -0.05
N GLY A 84 -8.93 -6.19 1.15
CA GLY A 84 -9.74 -6.62 2.28
C GLY A 84 -10.71 -5.55 2.75
N TRP A 85 -10.73 -4.32 2.22
CA TRP A 85 -11.68 -3.28 2.64
C TRP A 85 -12.48 -2.64 1.51
N ARG A 86 -11.97 -2.63 0.28
CA ARG A 86 -12.66 -2.04 -0.89
C ARG A 86 -14.00 -2.69 -1.24
N THR A 87 -14.22 -3.94 -0.84
CA THR A 87 -15.32 -4.78 -1.35
C THR A 87 -16.50 -4.94 -0.39
N THR A 88 -16.52 -4.28 0.77
CA THR A 88 -17.63 -4.44 1.75
C THR A 88 -18.48 -3.18 1.93
N PRO A 89 -19.82 -3.25 1.74
CA PRO A 89 -20.74 -2.11 1.87
C PRO A 89 -20.69 -1.39 3.22
N LYS A 90 -20.28 -2.11 4.28
CA LYS A 90 -20.35 -1.62 5.67
C LYS A 90 -19.00 -1.15 6.23
N LYS A 91 -17.95 -1.00 5.40
CA LYS A 91 -16.58 -0.73 5.87
C LYS A 91 -16.23 -1.66 7.06
N LYS A 92 -16.61 -2.92 7.01
CA LYS A 92 -16.23 -3.92 8.03
C LYS A 92 -15.01 -4.72 7.59
N GLY A 93 -14.60 -4.57 6.34
CA GLY A 93 -13.55 -5.36 5.72
C GLY A 93 -14.05 -6.76 5.36
N ARG A 94 -13.70 -7.19 4.16
CA ARG A 94 -13.81 -8.54 3.63
C ARG A 94 -12.79 -9.45 4.32
N TRP A 95 -13.27 -10.62 4.73
CA TRP A 95 -12.42 -11.74 5.12
C TRP A 95 -11.78 -12.34 3.87
N MET A 96 -10.47 -12.54 3.89
CA MET A 96 -9.71 -13.11 2.78
C MET A 96 -9.06 -14.42 3.19
N TYR A 97 -9.13 -15.43 2.34
CA TYR A 97 -8.40 -16.67 2.56
C TYR A 97 -6.92 -16.51 2.19
N ALA A 98 -6.06 -17.37 2.76
CA ALA A 98 -4.62 -17.33 2.49
C ALA A 98 -4.28 -17.52 1.00
N HIS A 99 -5.06 -18.30 0.26
CA HIS A 99 -4.84 -18.53 -1.17
C HIS A 99 -5.14 -17.27 -2.01
N GLU A 100 -6.12 -16.45 -1.59
CA GLU A 100 -6.43 -15.18 -2.26
C GLU A 100 -5.33 -14.15 -2.05
N ILE A 101 -4.79 -14.11 -0.83
CA ILE A 101 -3.64 -13.25 -0.49
C ILE A 101 -2.43 -13.66 -1.33
N ALA A 102 -2.11 -14.95 -1.39
CA ALA A 102 -1.00 -15.48 -2.18
C ALA A 102 -1.13 -15.16 -3.67
N LYS A 103 -2.31 -15.41 -4.27
CA LYS A 103 -2.60 -15.07 -5.67
C LYS A 103 -2.44 -13.57 -5.95
N THR A 104 -2.88 -12.73 -5.02
CA THR A 104 -2.70 -11.28 -5.15
C THR A 104 -1.23 -10.88 -5.07
N MET A 105 -0.46 -11.48 -4.17
CA MET A 105 0.98 -11.23 -4.06
C MET A 105 1.72 -11.60 -5.34
N GLU A 106 1.33 -12.70 -5.98
CA GLU A 106 1.88 -13.15 -7.26
C GLU A 106 1.63 -12.14 -8.39
N LEU A 107 0.44 -11.53 -8.45
CA LEU A 107 0.14 -10.44 -9.41
C LEU A 107 1.07 -9.23 -9.25
N PHE A 108 1.60 -9.01 -8.04
CA PHE A 108 2.60 -7.97 -7.77
C PHE A 108 4.05 -8.49 -7.85
N ASN A 109 4.29 -9.64 -8.48
CA ASN A 109 5.59 -10.30 -8.64
C ASN A 109 6.28 -10.67 -7.31
N PHE A 110 5.51 -10.87 -6.23
CA PHE A 110 6.05 -11.40 -4.97
C PHE A 110 5.78 -12.90 -4.86
N LYS A 111 6.86 -13.69 -4.82
CA LYS A 111 6.78 -15.14 -4.59
C LYS A 111 6.17 -15.44 -3.21
N CYS A 112 4.94 -15.93 -3.19
CA CYS A 112 4.22 -16.33 -1.98
C CYS A 112 3.23 -17.46 -2.30
N ASN A 113 3.25 -18.53 -1.51
CA ASN A 113 2.24 -19.58 -1.57
C ASN A 113 1.23 -19.45 -0.40
N SER A 114 0.10 -20.16 -0.51
CA SER A 114 -0.99 -20.12 0.48
C SER A 114 -0.51 -20.49 1.89
N SER A 115 0.39 -21.47 2.03
CA SER A 115 0.94 -21.91 3.31
C SER A 115 1.78 -20.82 3.98
N SER A 116 2.63 -20.13 3.20
CA SER A 116 3.44 -19.01 3.67
C SER A 116 2.55 -17.84 4.09
N ALA A 117 1.54 -17.51 3.28
CA ALA A 117 0.57 -16.48 3.62
C ALA A 117 -0.14 -16.81 4.94
N ALA A 118 -0.65 -18.04 5.10
CA ALA A 118 -1.33 -18.48 6.33
C ALA A 118 -0.42 -18.41 7.57
N GLN A 119 0.85 -18.84 7.46
CA GLN A 119 1.82 -18.75 8.55
C GLN A 119 2.07 -17.30 8.97
N VAL A 120 2.29 -16.41 7.99
CA VAL A 120 2.51 -14.98 8.25
C VAL A 120 1.25 -14.34 8.85
N MET A 121 0.06 -14.66 8.34
CA MET A 121 -1.19 -14.12 8.89
C MET A 121 -1.44 -14.59 10.33
N ARG A 122 -1.18 -15.86 10.66
CA ARG A 122 -1.24 -16.36 12.04
C ARG A 122 -0.26 -15.66 12.96
N LEU A 123 0.95 -15.36 12.48
CA LEU A 123 1.94 -14.60 13.22
C LEU A 123 1.44 -13.19 13.56
N TYR A 124 0.90 -12.46 12.57
CA TYR A 124 0.34 -11.12 12.79
C TYR A 124 -0.97 -11.14 13.57
N ALA A 125 -1.70 -12.26 13.57
CA ALA A 125 -2.88 -12.43 14.41
C ALA A 125 -2.54 -12.57 15.89
N LYS A 126 -1.47 -13.32 16.23
CA LYS A 126 -0.94 -13.39 17.59
C LYS A 126 -0.52 -12.02 18.15
N ARG A 127 -0.30 -11.03 17.28
CA ARG A 127 0.04 -9.65 17.65
C ARG A 127 -1.15 -8.69 17.69
N GLY A 128 -2.36 -9.18 17.43
CA GLY A 128 -3.54 -8.34 17.34
C GLY A 128 -3.56 -7.38 16.15
N ILE A 129 -2.73 -7.62 15.12
CA ILE A 129 -2.70 -6.84 13.87
C ILE A 129 -3.74 -7.39 12.89
N VAL A 130 -3.83 -8.73 12.80
CA VAL A 130 -4.76 -9.46 11.94
C VAL A 130 -5.80 -10.17 12.80
N GLU A 131 -7.03 -10.22 12.34
CA GLU A 131 -8.10 -11.04 12.91
C GLU A 131 -8.21 -12.33 12.12
N ILE A 132 -8.51 -13.44 12.81
CA ILE A 132 -8.75 -14.75 12.20
C ILE A 132 -10.21 -15.12 12.46
N LYS A 133 -10.88 -15.57 11.41
CA LYS A 133 -12.16 -16.25 11.49
C LYS A 133 -11.98 -17.68 11.00
N TYR A 134 -12.59 -18.60 11.73
CA TYR A 134 -12.70 -20.00 11.33
C TYR A 134 -14.09 -20.17 10.71
N ASP A 135 -14.13 -20.71 9.50
CA ASP A 135 -15.40 -21.03 8.84
C ASP A 135 -15.87 -22.41 9.29
N ASP A 136 -17.14 -22.51 9.63
CA ASP A 136 -17.77 -23.74 10.12
C ASP A 136 -17.82 -24.77 8.99
N GLY A 137 -17.01 -25.83 9.09
CA GLY A 137 -16.86 -26.78 8.00
C GLY A 137 -15.91 -27.94 8.32
N GLY A 138 -16.28 -28.77 9.29
CA GLY A 138 -15.65 -30.07 9.52
C GLY A 138 -14.36 -30.06 10.37
N ALA A 139 -13.65 -31.19 10.38
CA ALA A 139 -12.50 -31.45 11.26
C ALA A 139 -11.31 -30.49 11.07
N TYR A 140 -11.24 -29.77 9.94
CA TYR A 140 -10.20 -28.80 9.62
C TYR A 140 -10.82 -27.50 9.09
N PRO A 141 -11.32 -26.62 9.97
CA PRO A 141 -12.01 -25.41 9.56
C PRO A 141 -11.08 -24.49 8.78
N LEU A 142 -11.58 -23.94 7.67
CA LEU A 142 -10.86 -22.98 6.85
C LEU A 142 -10.64 -21.68 7.63
N GLN A 143 -9.45 -21.09 7.47
CA GLN A 143 -9.09 -19.84 8.11
C GLN A 143 -9.18 -18.69 7.12
N SER A 144 -9.96 -17.69 7.46
CA SER A 144 -10.02 -16.41 6.76
C SER A 144 -9.48 -15.28 7.64
N TYR A 145 -8.89 -14.28 7.01
CA TYR A 145 -8.07 -13.26 7.65
C TYR A 145 -8.54 -11.87 7.26
N ARG A 146 -8.42 -10.93 8.19
CA ARG A 146 -8.72 -9.51 7.96
C ARG A 146 -7.76 -8.65 8.75
N LEU A 147 -7.35 -7.50 8.21
CA LEU A 147 -6.63 -6.50 9.00
C LEU A 147 -7.56 -5.92 10.07
N LYS A 148 -7.13 -5.84 11.33
CA LYS A 148 -7.94 -5.26 12.40
C LYS A 148 -8.32 -3.80 12.06
N PRO A 149 -9.59 -3.39 12.25
CA PRO A 149 -10.04 -2.05 11.86
C PRO A 149 -9.21 -0.90 12.44
N SER A 150 -8.79 -1.03 13.71
CA SER A 150 -7.99 -0.03 14.42
C SER A 150 -6.58 0.14 13.87
N ILE A 151 -6.06 -0.84 13.14
CA ILE A 151 -4.70 -0.84 12.60
C ILE A 151 -4.64 -0.21 11.21
N ARG A 152 -5.78 -0.03 10.54
CA ARG A 152 -5.85 0.44 9.15
C ARG A 152 -5.20 1.81 8.92
N SER A 153 -5.37 2.72 9.87
CA SER A 153 -4.81 4.08 9.78
C SER A 153 -3.34 4.15 10.19
N ILE A 154 -2.77 3.05 10.67
CA ILE A 154 -1.40 3.00 11.15
C ILE A 154 -0.44 2.75 9.96
N PRO A 155 0.72 3.40 9.92
CA PRO A 155 1.77 3.13 8.94
C PRO A 155 2.21 1.65 9.00
N LEU A 156 1.80 0.83 8.02
CA LEU A 156 2.04 -0.62 8.02
C LEU A 156 3.53 -0.97 7.96
N ALA A 157 4.33 -0.16 7.28
CA ALA A 157 5.76 -0.41 7.18
C ALA A 157 6.45 -0.22 8.53
N LYS A 158 5.99 0.75 9.34
CA LYS A 158 6.46 0.90 10.72
C LYS A 158 6.16 -0.35 11.54
N LEU A 159 4.94 -0.87 11.48
CA LEU A 159 4.55 -2.09 12.19
C LEU A 159 5.39 -3.32 11.81
N VAL A 160 5.75 -3.44 10.54
CA VAL A 160 6.63 -4.53 10.09
C VAL A 160 8.06 -4.31 10.53
N ARG A 161 8.57 -3.07 10.48
CA ARG A 161 9.92 -2.74 10.92
C ARG A 161 10.13 -2.95 12.40
N ASP A 162 9.20 -2.51 13.24
CA ASP A 162 9.27 -2.64 14.69
C ASP A 162 9.27 -4.12 15.15
N TYR A 163 9.02 -5.03 14.22
CA TYR A 163 9.03 -6.46 14.47
C TYR A 163 10.37 -7.18 14.14
N TYR A 164 11.16 -6.65 13.21
CA TYR A 164 12.44 -7.26 12.82
C TYR A 164 13.60 -6.54 13.52
#